data_AF-A0A936LTZ5-F1
#
_entry.id   AF-A0A936LTZ5-F1
#
_cell.length_a   1.000
_cell.length_b   1.000
_cell.length_c   1.000
_cell.angle_alpha   90.00
_cell.angle_beta   90.00
_cell.angle_gamma   90.00
#
_symmetry.space_group_name_H-M   'P 1'
#
loop_
_entity.id
_entity.type
_entity.pdbx_description
1 polymer ?
#
loop_
_entity_poly.entity_id
_entity_poly.type
_entity_poly.pdbx_seq_one_letter_code
_entity_poly.pdbx_strand_id
1 'polypeptide(L)'
;MDERSRYKQFEDQFHRQLVKRAEQLLGRWLPADRVRVETTPDGAETVRAAVSRWGASAANPYALEQSLPGAQGQQLRFERRVLGPLRREVVRLRAQVLMPLQAMILGGAAGPIDAEYVRDALARFRSMPRPQRPTAVVFASPTGFTPEARALVNAAGECSLILMGGRADGGWDVDVPEVLKKSPWRPLFELESLDERVGRLVYHLQKHAVELESRGLALPELAEQLGLPGEQVVALVREACRRDGRLMTVVHEGVLHVCRSPLADEVREMNWWSWIRRNVFRLPPSPAERVRELTAQRVQLEAERHQLDQRLTGLGEQARELEQRGVDAKNDAERRAIAGQLMRTEREMRRVQAQANMLTQQIDVIGTHIHHQTMAEKGKRVALPSSEELAREAAQAEAMMAELATSADLAASIEVGATSPAMAEEEQAIMERFRAAAAEKAAPSKAGAEPAPPAAERSRAPGAERLAGGPAPAEPPPGEKSKAKPELG
;
A
#
# COMPACT_ATOMS: atom_id res chain seq x y z
N MET A 1 -8.31 -13.51 -19.67
CA MET A 1 -7.07 -13.41 -20.47
C MET A 1 -6.10 -14.42 -19.90
N ASP A 2 -5.50 -15.29 -20.72
CA ASP A 2 -4.53 -16.29 -20.25
C ASP A 2 -3.27 -15.60 -19.69
N GLU A 3 -2.66 -16.19 -18.66
CA GLU A 3 -1.48 -15.65 -17.97
C GLU A 3 -0.29 -15.52 -18.92
N ARG A 4 -0.12 -16.47 -19.85
CA ARG A 4 0.91 -16.44 -20.90
C ARG A 4 0.75 -15.22 -21.80
N SER A 5 -0.47 -14.91 -22.19
CA SER A 5 -0.78 -13.72 -23.01
C SER A 5 -0.47 -12.43 -22.26
N ARG A 6 -0.74 -12.37 -20.94
CA ARG A 6 -0.38 -11.22 -20.10
C ARG A 6 1.14 -11.02 -20.04
N TYR A 7 1.91 -12.09 -19.87
CA TYR A 7 3.38 -12.00 -19.85
C TYR A 7 3.99 -11.64 -21.20
N LYS A 8 3.40 -12.10 -22.30
CA LYS A 8 3.80 -11.66 -23.64
C LYS A 8 3.50 -10.18 -23.87
N GLN A 9 2.34 -9.69 -23.43
CA GLN A 9 2.03 -8.26 -23.46
C GLN A 9 3.01 -7.43 -22.63
N PHE A 10 3.45 -7.96 -21.47
CA PHE A 10 4.47 -7.33 -20.64
C PHE A 10 5.82 -7.24 -21.38
N GLU A 11 6.28 -8.32 -22.02
CA GLU A 11 7.51 -8.33 -22.83
C GLU A 11 7.44 -7.30 -23.98
N ASP A 12 6.34 -7.29 -24.72
CA ASP A 12 6.11 -6.34 -25.82
C ASP A 12 6.04 -4.89 -25.31
N GLN A 13 5.40 -4.66 -24.15
CA GLN A 13 5.32 -3.35 -23.53
C GLN A 13 6.69 -2.85 -23.07
N PHE A 14 7.45 -3.69 -22.35
CA PHE A 14 8.80 -3.38 -21.87
C PHE A 14 9.70 -2.93 -23.01
N HIS A 15 9.80 -3.75 -24.05
CA HIS A 15 10.65 -3.49 -25.21
C HIS A 15 10.24 -2.23 -25.97
N ARG A 16 8.94 -2.03 -26.21
CA ARG A 16 8.44 -0.81 -26.85
C ARG A 16 8.72 0.44 -26.02
N GLN A 17 8.48 0.39 -24.71
CA GLN A 17 8.73 1.53 -23.83
C GLN A 17 10.22 1.87 -23.76
N LEU A 18 11.11 0.87 -23.67
CA LEU A 18 12.55 1.07 -23.64
C LEU A 18 13.08 1.74 -24.92
N VAL A 19 12.66 1.26 -26.09
CA VAL A 19 13.05 1.84 -27.39
C VAL A 19 12.52 3.26 -27.52
N LYS A 20 11.22 3.48 -27.25
CA LYS A 20 10.61 4.81 -27.29
C LYS A 20 11.34 5.79 -26.35
N ARG A 21 11.71 5.33 -25.15
CA ARG A 21 12.43 6.14 -24.17
C ARG A 21 13.85 6.46 -24.64
N ALA A 22 14.55 5.48 -25.22
CA ALA A 22 15.87 5.68 -25.80
C ALA A 22 15.86 6.77 -26.87
N GLU A 23 14.92 6.70 -27.81
CA GLU A 23 14.76 7.67 -28.90
C GLU A 23 14.45 9.08 -28.40
N GLN A 24 13.56 9.20 -27.40
CA GLN A 24 13.18 10.49 -26.81
C GLN A 24 14.33 11.23 -26.11
N LEU A 25 15.31 10.49 -25.58
CA LEU A 25 16.40 11.08 -24.79
C LEU A 25 17.67 11.39 -25.61
N LEU A 26 17.75 10.93 -26.86
CA LEU A 26 18.90 11.18 -27.76
C LEU A 26 19.15 12.68 -27.94
N GLY A 27 20.43 13.07 -27.97
CA GLY A 27 20.89 14.44 -28.25
C GLY A 27 20.59 15.49 -27.17
N ARG A 28 19.67 15.23 -26.23
CA ARG A 28 19.35 16.15 -25.11
C ARG A 28 19.91 15.67 -23.78
N TRP A 29 19.64 14.42 -23.43
CA TRP A 29 19.93 13.87 -22.11
C TRP A 29 20.96 12.76 -22.16
N LEU A 30 20.93 11.94 -23.22
CA LEU A 30 21.92 10.89 -23.43
C LEU A 30 23.14 11.42 -24.19
N PRO A 31 24.36 11.00 -23.82
CA PRO A 31 25.58 11.32 -24.56
C PRO A 31 25.72 10.48 -25.85
N ALA A 32 24.65 10.41 -26.64
CA ALA A 32 24.56 9.67 -27.89
C ALA A 32 23.68 10.42 -28.91
N ASP A 33 24.04 10.30 -30.18
CA ASP A 33 23.37 10.98 -31.31
C ASP A 33 22.46 10.02 -32.10
N ARG A 34 22.61 8.72 -31.87
CA ARG A 34 21.81 7.67 -32.53
C ARG A 34 21.73 6.45 -31.65
N VAL A 35 20.60 5.76 -31.74
CA VAL A 35 20.43 4.39 -31.27
C VAL A 35 20.18 3.48 -32.47
N ARG A 36 20.79 2.29 -32.49
CA ARG A 36 20.39 1.18 -33.37
C ARG A 36 19.76 0.10 -32.52
N VAL A 37 18.61 -0.38 -32.94
CA VAL A 37 17.85 -1.41 -32.23
C VAL A 37 17.86 -2.68 -33.07
N GLU A 38 18.26 -3.79 -32.46
CA GLU A 38 18.32 -5.12 -33.07
C GLU A 38 17.60 -6.11 -32.15
N THR A 39 16.69 -6.92 -32.70
CA THR A 39 16.09 -8.04 -31.95
C THR A 39 17.06 -9.21 -31.92
N THR A 40 17.23 -9.82 -30.76
CA THR A 40 18.19 -10.92 -30.54
C THR A 40 17.51 -12.13 -29.91
N PRO A 41 17.91 -13.38 -30.25
CA PRO A 41 17.30 -14.59 -29.69
C PRO A 41 17.93 -15.00 -28.35
N ASP A 42 18.32 -14.03 -27.50
CA ASP A 42 19.15 -14.27 -26.30
C ASP A 42 18.48 -15.18 -25.25
N GLY A 43 17.16 -15.36 -25.32
CA GLY A 43 16.39 -16.23 -24.43
C GLY A 43 15.90 -17.52 -25.06
N ALA A 44 16.02 -17.69 -26.37
CA ALA A 44 15.46 -18.83 -27.09
C ALA A 44 15.98 -20.17 -26.55
N GLU A 45 17.28 -20.25 -26.26
CA GLU A 45 17.88 -21.47 -25.68
C GLU A 45 17.37 -21.75 -24.27
N THR A 46 17.09 -20.71 -23.47
CA THR A 46 16.56 -20.87 -22.11
C THR A 46 15.13 -21.39 -22.14
N VAL A 47 14.29 -20.82 -23.01
CA VAL A 47 12.92 -21.28 -23.22
C VAL A 47 12.91 -22.72 -23.75
N ARG A 48 13.75 -23.03 -24.74
CA ARG A 48 13.87 -24.39 -25.29
C ARG A 48 14.29 -25.40 -24.22
N ALA A 49 15.33 -25.08 -23.44
CA ALA A 49 15.80 -25.94 -22.36
C ALA A 49 14.71 -26.18 -21.31
N ALA A 50 13.95 -25.14 -20.94
CA ALA A 50 12.83 -25.24 -20.01
C ALA A 50 11.69 -26.13 -20.56
N VAL A 51 11.32 -25.97 -21.84
CA VAL A 51 10.32 -26.81 -22.50
C VAL A 51 10.79 -28.25 -22.58
N SER A 52 12.05 -28.51 -22.93
CA SER A 52 12.61 -29.86 -22.93
C SER A 52 12.60 -30.49 -21.54
N ARG A 53 12.82 -29.71 -20.48
CA ARG A 53 12.88 -30.21 -19.10
C ARG A 53 11.51 -30.47 -18.48
N TRP A 54 10.55 -29.57 -18.68
CA TRP A 54 9.26 -29.60 -17.97
C TRP A 54 8.05 -29.75 -18.88
N GLY A 55 8.17 -29.39 -20.16
CA GLY A 55 7.10 -29.42 -21.15
C GLY A 55 7.16 -30.61 -22.10
N ALA A 56 8.04 -31.58 -21.87
CA ALA A 56 8.23 -32.73 -22.77
C ALA A 56 6.96 -33.58 -22.93
N SER A 57 6.07 -33.59 -21.93
CA SER A 57 4.78 -34.28 -21.97
C SER A 57 3.66 -33.47 -22.66
N ALA A 58 3.92 -32.22 -23.06
CA ALA A 58 2.92 -31.42 -23.75
C ALA A 58 2.60 -32.01 -25.13
N ALA A 59 1.33 -31.93 -25.55
CA ALA A 59 0.89 -32.46 -26.83
C ALA A 59 1.62 -31.85 -28.05
N ASN A 60 2.14 -30.62 -27.92
CA ASN A 60 2.96 -29.96 -28.92
C ASN A 60 4.03 -29.07 -28.26
N PRO A 61 5.24 -29.60 -28.01
CA PRO A 61 6.33 -28.84 -27.38
C PRO A 61 6.80 -27.64 -28.21
N TYR A 62 6.73 -27.72 -29.54
CA TYR A 62 7.12 -26.63 -30.43
C TYR A 62 6.13 -25.45 -30.34
N ALA A 63 4.82 -25.73 -30.33
CA ALA A 63 3.82 -24.69 -30.11
C ALA A 63 3.94 -24.07 -28.72
N LEU A 64 4.32 -24.87 -27.70
CA LEU A 64 4.60 -24.37 -26.36
C LEU A 64 5.80 -23.41 -26.36
N GLU A 65 6.93 -23.79 -26.97
CA GLU A 65 8.13 -22.92 -27.11
C GLU A 65 7.78 -21.56 -27.75
N GLN A 66 6.98 -21.57 -28.83
CA GLN A 66 6.56 -20.33 -29.51
C GLN A 66 5.57 -19.47 -28.69
N SER A 67 4.84 -20.08 -27.78
CA SER A 67 3.85 -19.39 -26.93
C SER A 67 4.48 -18.75 -25.69
N LEU A 68 5.65 -19.24 -25.26
CA LEU A 68 6.31 -18.75 -24.05
C LEU A 68 7.05 -17.43 -24.32
N PRO A 69 6.88 -16.42 -23.45
CA PRO A 69 7.60 -15.16 -23.55
C PRO A 69 9.04 -15.29 -23.02
N GLY A 70 9.85 -14.26 -23.26
CA GLY A 70 11.24 -14.18 -22.82
C GLY A 70 12.25 -14.87 -23.74
N ALA A 71 11.80 -15.43 -24.86
CA ALA A 71 12.67 -15.97 -25.90
C ALA A 71 13.42 -14.87 -26.67
N GLN A 72 12.84 -13.66 -26.72
CA GLN A 72 13.39 -12.52 -27.43
C GLN A 72 14.11 -11.57 -26.46
N GLY A 73 15.16 -10.95 -26.99
CA GLY A 73 15.86 -9.84 -26.38
C GLY A 73 15.98 -8.69 -27.36
N GLN A 74 16.43 -7.55 -26.86
CA GLN A 74 16.76 -6.39 -27.67
C GLN A 74 18.17 -5.92 -27.38
N GLN A 75 18.91 -5.63 -28.43
CA GLN A 75 20.17 -4.92 -28.36
C GLN A 75 19.98 -3.48 -28.80
N LEU A 76 20.34 -2.55 -27.92
CA LEU A 76 20.41 -1.12 -28.24
C LEU A 76 21.89 -0.70 -28.29
N ARG A 77 22.33 -0.25 -29.47
CA ARG A 77 23.68 0.30 -29.68
C ARG A 77 23.61 1.81 -29.77
N PHE A 78 24.18 2.49 -28.79
CA PHE A 78 24.23 3.93 -28.75
C PHE A 78 25.53 4.44 -29.38
N GLU A 79 25.40 5.29 -30.39
CA GLU A 79 26.50 5.82 -31.17
C GLU A 79 26.60 7.34 -31.00
N ARG A 80 27.83 7.83 -30.83
CA ARG A 80 28.16 9.26 -30.84
C ARG A 80 29.03 9.62 -32.03
N ARG A 81 28.78 10.76 -32.63
CA ARG A 81 29.57 11.35 -33.70
C ARG A 81 30.90 11.85 -33.14
N VAL A 82 32.01 11.44 -33.76
CA VAL A 82 33.36 11.85 -33.33
C VAL A 82 33.90 12.93 -34.28
N LEU A 83 34.03 12.60 -35.56
CA LEU A 83 34.51 13.53 -36.59
C LEU A 83 33.90 13.16 -37.96
N GLY A 84 33.33 14.12 -38.68
CA GLY A 84 32.75 13.86 -40.02
C GLY A 84 31.65 12.79 -39.98
N PRO A 85 31.65 11.78 -40.87
CA PRO A 85 30.69 10.67 -40.85
C PRO A 85 31.04 9.55 -39.84
N LEU A 86 32.18 9.63 -39.14
CA LEU A 86 32.64 8.60 -38.21
C LEU A 86 31.83 8.64 -36.91
N ARG A 87 31.31 7.47 -36.54
CA ARG A 87 30.56 7.23 -35.31
C ARG A 87 31.27 6.19 -34.46
N ARG A 88 31.26 6.39 -33.15
CA ARG A 88 31.80 5.45 -32.16
C ARG A 88 30.65 4.94 -31.29
N GLU A 89 30.62 3.62 -31.06
CA GLU A 89 29.73 3.02 -30.08
C GLU A 89 30.17 3.43 -28.66
N VAL A 90 29.26 4.06 -27.91
CA VAL A 90 29.51 4.53 -26.54
C VAL A 90 28.96 3.54 -25.54
N VAL A 91 27.77 2.99 -25.80
CA VAL A 91 27.12 2.01 -24.94
C VAL A 91 26.48 0.93 -25.80
N ARG A 92 26.70 -0.32 -25.39
CA ARG A 92 25.94 -1.48 -25.86
C ARG A 92 25.08 -2.02 -24.74
N LEU A 93 23.77 -1.85 -24.88
CA LEU A 93 22.78 -2.31 -23.94
C LEU A 93 22.11 -3.58 -24.47
N ARG A 94 22.01 -4.63 -23.65
CA ARG A 94 21.21 -5.82 -23.92
C ARG A 94 20.04 -5.87 -22.94
N ALA A 95 18.83 -5.95 -23.44
CA ALA A 95 17.62 -6.01 -22.65
C ALA A 95 16.91 -7.34 -22.90
N GLN A 96 16.54 -8.05 -21.86
CA GLN A 96 15.86 -9.35 -21.94
C GLN A 96 14.80 -9.45 -20.83
N VAL A 97 13.69 -10.12 -21.12
CA VAL A 97 12.68 -10.44 -20.09
C VAL A 97 12.92 -11.84 -19.54
N LEU A 98 13.07 -11.94 -18.22
CA LEU A 98 13.22 -13.20 -17.49
C LEU A 98 11.86 -13.63 -16.95
N MET A 99 11.47 -14.85 -17.33
CA MET A 99 10.17 -15.43 -17.01
C MET A 99 10.33 -16.63 -16.07
N PRO A 100 9.42 -16.85 -15.11
CA PRO A 100 9.41 -18.03 -14.25
C PRO A 100 8.88 -19.25 -15.02
N LEU A 101 9.67 -19.71 -16.00
CA LEU A 101 9.27 -20.69 -17.02
C LEU A 101 8.74 -21.99 -16.42
N GLN A 102 9.32 -22.48 -15.32
CA GLN A 102 8.85 -23.69 -14.65
C GLN A 102 7.40 -23.56 -14.18
N ALA A 103 7.06 -22.45 -13.50
CA ALA A 103 5.70 -22.20 -13.03
C ALA A 103 4.73 -22.07 -14.20
N MET A 104 5.12 -21.37 -15.26
CA MET A 104 4.28 -21.18 -16.46
C MET A 104 4.01 -22.48 -17.25
N ILE A 105 4.97 -23.40 -17.26
CA ILE A 105 4.85 -24.69 -17.95
C ILE A 105 4.01 -25.66 -17.11
N LEU A 106 4.25 -25.72 -15.81
CA LEU A 106 3.56 -26.64 -14.89
C LEU A 106 2.21 -26.13 -14.38
N GLY A 107 1.85 -24.87 -14.66
CA GLY A 107 0.60 -24.25 -14.19
C GLY A 107 0.61 -23.85 -12.72
N GLY A 108 1.79 -23.58 -12.16
CA GLY A 108 1.95 -23.12 -10.77
C GLY A 108 1.91 -21.59 -10.65
N ALA A 109 1.76 -21.09 -9.41
CA ALA A 109 1.86 -19.66 -9.14
C ALA A 109 3.28 -19.14 -9.42
N ALA A 110 3.38 -18.13 -10.27
CA ALA A 110 4.65 -17.53 -10.65
C ALA A 110 5.21 -16.63 -9.52
N GLY A 111 6.39 -17.00 -9.00
CA GLY A 111 7.12 -16.22 -8.00
C GLY A 111 8.11 -15.21 -8.62
N PRO A 112 8.73 -14.35 -7.80
CA PRO A 112 9.83 -13.48 -8.24
C PRO A 112 11.04 -14.29 -8.71
N ILE A 113 11.81 -13.73 -9.64
CA ILE A 113 13.02 -14.37 -10.18
C ILE A 113 14.14 -14.34 -9.13
N ASP A 114 14.77 -15.50 -8.91
CA ASP A 114 15.85 -15.68 -7.94
C ASP A 114 17.22 -15.21 -8.46
N ALA A 115 18.19 -15.16 -7.54
CA ALA A 115 19.54 -14.72 -7.83
C ALA A 115 20.31 -15.70 -8.73
N GLU A 116 20.03 -16.99 -8.66
CA GLU A 116 20.72 -18.02 -9.46
C GLU A 116 20.39 -17.86 -10.93
N TYR A 117 19.11 -17.70 -11.25
CA TYR A 117 18.64 -17.49 -12.60
C TYR A 117 19.16 -16.18 -13.20
N VAL A 118 19.24 -15.10 -12.40
CA VAL A 118 19.87 -13.85 -12.85
C VAL A 118 21.37 -14.04 -13.15
N ARG A 119 22.10 -14.79 -12.32
CA ARG A 119 23.53 -15.09 -12.57
C ARG A 119 23.72 -15.93 -13.82
N ASP A 120 22.89 -16.95 -14.03
CA ASP A 120 22.93 -17.80 -15.22
C ASP A 120 22.66 -16.98 -16.49
N ALA A 121 21.66 -16.10 -16.45
CA ALA A 121 21.37 -15.19 -17.54
C ALA A 121 22.54 -14.22 -17.82
N LEU A 122 23.15 -13.67 -16.76
CA LEU A 122 24.30 -12.77 -16.88
C LEU A 122 25.56 -13.49 -17.40
N ALA A 123 25.77 -14.75 -17.01
CA ALA A 123 26.91 -15.56 -17.42
C ALA A 123 26.96 -15.74 -18.95
N ARG A 124 25.80 -15.87 -19.61
CA ARG A 124 25.69 -15.93 -21.08
C ARG A 124 26.28 -14.71 -21.78
N PHE A 125 26.10 -13.51 -21.22
CA PHE A 125 26.67 -12.30 -21.79
C PHE A 125 28.16 -12.16 -21.49
N ARG A 126 28.61 -12.65 -20.33
CA ARG A 126 30.03 -12.65 -19.95
C ARG A 126 30.86 -13.64 -20.78
N SER A 127 30.27 -14.75 -21.21
CA SER A 127 30.95 -15.74 -22.07
C SER A 127 31.08 -15.29 -23.53
N MET A 128 30.35 -14.26 -23.96
CA MET A 128 30.47 -13.71 -25.32
C MET A 128 31.90 -13.21 -25.62
N PRO A 129 32.34 -13.24 -26.90
CA PRO A 129 33.60 -12.61 -27.30
C PRO A 129 33.66 -11.14 -26.89
N ARG A 130 34.83 -10.65 -26.44
CA ARG A 130 35.02 -9.26 -25.98
C ARG A 130 34.37 -8.18 -26.88
N PRO A 131 34.50 -8.19 -28.22
CA PRO A 131 33.88 -7.16 -29.06
C PRO A 131 32.35 -7.28 -29.15
N GLN A 132 31.78 -8.40 -28.69
CA GLN A 132 30.35 -8.68 -28.66
C GLN A 132 29.71 -8.37 -27.30
N ARG A 133 30.50 -8.40 -26.21
CA ARG A 133 30.03 -8.21 -24.84
C ARG A 133 29.28 -6.88 -24.66
N PRO A 134 28.12 -6.89 -23.99
CA PRO A 134 27.41 -5.66 -23.65
C PRO A 134 28.15 -4.88 -22.55
N THR A 135 28.03 -3.56 -22.63
CA THR A 135 28.45 -2.65 -21.55
C THR A 135 27.47 -2.69 -20.38
N ALA A 136 26.19 -2.89 -20.70
CA ALA A 136 25.11 -2.98 -19.71
C ALA A 136 24.06 -4.02 -20.12
N VAL A 137 23.48 -4.69 -19.13
CA VAL A 137 22.40 -5.68 -19.30
C VAL A 137 21.21 -5.25 -18.45
N VAL A 138 20.01 -5.30 -19.05
CA VAL A 138 18.73 -5.04 -18.39
C VAL A 138 17.94 -6.32 -18.37
N PHE A 139 17.59 -6.80 -17.18
CA PHE A 139 16.62 -7.88 -17.04
C PHE A 139 15.32 -7.32 -16.52
N ALA A 140 14.24 -7.53 -17.28
CA ALA A 140 12.89 -7.24 -16.81
C ALA A 140 12.21 -8.53 -16.35
N SER A 141 11.28 -8.44 -15.39
CA SER A 141 10.45 -9.58 -15.01
C SER A 141 9.05 -9.11 -14.59
N PRO A 142 7.97 -9.77 -15.06
CA PRO A 142 6.61 -9.39 -14.68
C PRO A 142 6.28 -9.71 -13.22
N THR A 143 7.03 -10.62 -12.58
CA THR A 143 6.86 -10.99 -11.16
C THR A 143 7.90 -10.35 -10.25
N GLY A 144 8.81 -9.56 -10.81
CA GLY A 144 9.90 -8.92 -10.08
C GLY A 144 11.04 -9.88 -9.71
N PHE A 145 11.86 -9.44 -8.76
CA PHE A 145 13.10 -10.10 -8.37
C PHE A 145 13.20 -10.24 -6.85
N THR A 146 13.78 -11.34 -6.38
CA THR A 146 14.04 -11.54 -4.94
C THR A 146 15.07 -10.52 -4.42
N PRO A 147 15.11 -10.24 -3.10
CA PRO A 147 16.12 -9.33 -2.52
C PRO A 147 17.55 -9.74 -2.85
N GLU A 148 17.85 -11.04 -2.89
CA GLU A 148 19.18 -11.58 -3.22
C GLU A 148 19.54 -11.31 -4.69
N ALA A 149 18.56 -11.38 -5.60
CA ALA A 149 18.75 -11.02 -7.00
C ALA A 149 19.02 -9.52 -7.14
N ARG A 150 18.26 -8.68 -6.43
CA ARG A 150 18.47 -7.21 -6.39
C ARG A 150 19.86 -6.84 -5.88
N ALA A 151 20.39 -7.56 -4.89
CA ALA A 151 21.74 -7.34 -4.39
C ALA A 151 22.84 -7.55 -5.46
N LEU A 152 22.58 -8.32 -6.52
CA LEU A 152 23.54 -8.55 -7.61
C LEU A 152 23.81 -7.31 -8.47
N VAL A 153 22.90 -6.34 -8.47
CA VAL A 153 23.01 -5.11 -9.28
C VAL A 153 24.33 -4.40 -9.04
N ASN A 154 24.79 -4.33 -7.79
CA ASN A 154 26.07 -3.70 -7.43
C ASN A 154 27.28 -4.66 -7.53
N ALA A 155 27.06 -5.97 -7.64
CA ALA A 155 28.11 -6.99 -7.69
C ALA A 155 28.51 -7.40 -9.12
N ALA A 156 27.83 -6.87 -10.14
CA ALA A 156 27.97 -7.31 -11.53
C ALA A 156 29.33 -6.97 -12.22
N GLY A 157 30.21 -6.21 -11.56
CA GLY A 157 31.60 -6.00 -12.00
C GLY A 157 31.71 -5.23 -13.32
N GLU A 158 32.37 -5.83 -14.33
CA GLU A 158 32.69 -5.20 -15.63
C GLU A 158 31.47 -4.80 -16.48
N CYS A 159 30.29 -5.39 -16.21
CA CYS A 159 29.06 -5.11 -16.93
C CYS A 159 28.02 -4.56 -15.95
N SER A 160 27.40 -3.42 -16.28
CA SER A 160 26.34 -2.85 -15.45
C SER A 160 25.08 -3.70 -15.56
N LEU A 161 24.59 -4.24 -14.44
CA LEU A 161 23.32 -4.98 -14.37
C LEU A 161 22.21 -4.05 -13.90
N ILE A 162 21.09 -4.02 -14.60
CA ILE A 162 19.87 -3.30 -14.23
C ILE A 162 18.74 -4.33 -14.13
N LEU A 163 17.97 -4.27 -13.06
CA LEU A 163 16.79 -5.13 -12.88
C LEU A 163 15.52 -4.27 -12.89
N MET A 164 14.49 -4.75 -13.59
CA MET A 164 13.22 -4.06 -13.76
C MET A 164 12.04 -4.98 -13.46
N GLY A 165 11.41 -4.83 -12.29
CA GLY A 165 10.24 -5.60 -11.88
C GLY A 165 8.94 -4.93 -12.30
N GLY A 166 8.04 -5.65 -12.94
CA GLY A 166 6.66 -5.21 -13.12
C GLY A 166 5.92 -5.20 -11.79
N ARG A 167 5.18 -4.12 -11.51
CA ARG A 167 4.30 -4.01 -10.35
C ARG A 167 2.86 -4.34 -10.72
N ALA A 168 2.07 -4.77 -9.74
CA ALA A 168 0.66 -5.08 -9.95
C ALA A 168 -0.20 -3.87 -10.34
N ASP A 169 0.23 -2.66 -9.97
CA ASP A 169 -0.40 -1.37 -10.32
C ASP A 169 0.04 -0.84 -11.69
N GLY A 170 0.78 -1.64 -12.48
CA GLY A 170 1.26 -1.28 -13.81
C GLY A 170 2.56 -0.46 -13.83
N GLY A 171 3.18 -0.22 -12.66
CA GLY A 171 4.46 0.48 -12.56
C GLY A 171 5.69 -0.42 -12.69
N TRP A 172 6.87 0.19 -12.54
CA TRP A 172 8.17 -0.49 -12.57
C TRP A 172 8.97 -0.30 -11.28
N ASP A 173 9.40 -1.39 -10.68
CA ASP A 173 10.50 -1.41 -9.71
C ASP A 173 11.82 -1.42 -10.48
N VAL A 174 12.69 -0.45 -10.22
CA VAL A 174 13.93 -0.29 -10.98
C VAL A 174 15.14 -0.24 -10.07
N ASP A 175 15.91 -1.32 -10.08
CA ASP A 175 17.18 -1.43 -9.36
C ASP A 175 18.33 -1.14 -10.33
N VAL A 176 19.04 -0.04 -10.07
CA VAL A 176 20.20 0.43 -10.85
C VAL A 176 21.46 0.49 -9.99
N PRO A 177 22.64 0.20 -10.56
CA PRO A 177 23.90 0.25 -9.84
C PRO A 177 24.24 1.70 -9.46
N GLU A 178 24.97 1.89 -8.37
CA GLU A 178 25.34 3.22 -7.85
C GLU A 178 26.00 4.12 -8.90
N VAL A 179 26.84 3.53 -9.76
CA VAL A 179 27.51 4.23 -10.87
C VAL A 179 26.50 4.81 -11.87
N LEU A 180 25.37 4.14 -12.09
CA LEU A 180 24.33 4.60 -13.01
C LEU A 180 23.38 5.60 -12.38
N LYS A 181 23.18 5.62 -11.04
CA LYS A 181 22.24 6.53 -10.37
C LYS A 181 22.50 8.01 -10.65
N LYS A 182 23.78 8.40 -10.74
CA LYS A 182 24.22 9.79 -11.01
C LYS A 182 24.56 10.04 -12.49
N SER A 183 24.40 9.04 -13.34
CA SER A 183 24.81 9.10 -14.73
C SER A 183 23.68 9.64 -15.61
N PRO A 184 24.01 10.26 -16.76
CA PRO A 184 23.01 10.73 -17.73
C PRO A 184 22.16 9.58 -18.31
N TRP A 185 22.56 8.33 -18.12
CA TRP A 185 21.82 7.15 -18.57
C TRP A 185 20.69 6.75 -17.62
N ARG A 186 20.62 7.27 -16.39
CA ARG A 186 19.55 6.92 -15.42
C ARG A 186 18.13 7.10 -16.00
N PRO A 187 17.79 8.22 -16.67
CA PRO A 187 16.44 8.47 -17.17
C PRO A 187 15.98 7.47 -18.26
N LEU A 188 16.90 6.69 -18.85
CA LEU A 188 16.58 5.65 -19.83
C LEU A 188 15.70 4.54 -19.23
N PHE A 189 15.86 4.29 -17.93
CA PHE A 189 15.14 3.23 -17.21
C PHE A 189 13.87 3.74 -16.51
N GLU A 190 13.53 5.00 -16.72
CA GLU A 190 12.25 5.58 -16.30
C GLU A 190 11.24 5.45 -17.44
N LEU A 191 10.63 4.28 -17.54
CA LEU A 191 9.77 3.92 -18.67
C LEU A 191 8.36 4.54 -18.60
N GLU A 192 7.90 4.87 -17.40
CA GLU A 192 6.59 5.48 -17.19
C GLU A 192 6.60 6.95 -17.61
N SER A 193 5.64 7.30 -18.46
CA SER A 193 5.27 8.69 -18.72
C SER A 193 4.63 9.35 -17.50
N LEU A 194 4.59 10.68 -17.49
CA LEU A 194 3.92 11.44 -16.42
C LEU A 194 2.44 11.04 -16.29
N ASP A 195 1.75 10.86 -17.41
CA ASP A 195 0.33 10.48 -17.41
C ASP A 195 0.08 9.08 -16.85
N GLU A 196 0.94 8.11 -17.18
CA GLU A 196 0.87 6.76 -16.59
C GLU A 196 1.11 6.82 -15.07
N ARG A 197 2.10 7.60 -14.60
CA ARG A 197 2.36 7.80 -13.17
C ARG A 197 1.17 8.45 -12.46
N VAL A 198 0.56 9.47 -13.06
CA VAL A 198 -0.65 10.12 -12.51
C VAL A 198 -1.83 9.16 -12.49
N GLY A 199 -2.03 8.37 -13.56
CA GLY A 199 -3.07 7.33 -13.59
C GLY A 199 -2.90 6.30 -12.48
N ARG A 200 -1.66 5.89 -12.21
CA ARG A 200 -1.30 4.96 -11.13
C ARG A 200 -1.53 5.57 -9.75
N LEU A 201 -1.14 6.82 -9.54
CA LEU A 201 -1.48 7.56 -8.32
C LEU A 201 -3.00 7.59 -8.13
N VAL A 202 -3.77 7.98 -9.14
CA VAL A 202 -5.24 8.04 -9.07
C VAL A 202 -5.85 6.67 -8.76
N TYR A 203 -5.30 5.58 -9.32
CA TYR A 203 -5.72 4.23 -8.98
C TYR A 203 -5.57 3.95 -7.47
N HIS A 204 -4.43 4.29 -6.86
CA HIS A 204 -4.22 4.11 -5.42
C HIS A 204 -5.12 5.05 -4.59
N LEU A 205 -5.32 6.30 -5.02
CA LEU A 205 -6.26 7.22 -4.36
C LEU A 205 -7.70 6.70 -4.39
N GLN A 206 -8.12 6.05 -5.47
CA GLN A 206 -9.45 5.44 -5.59
C GLN A 206 -9.57 4.16 -4.77
N LYS A 207 -8.50 3.34 -4.74
CA LYS A 207 -8.45 2.14 -3.90
C LYS A 207 -8.61 2.47 -2.41
N HIS A 208 -8.09 3.62 -2.00
CA HIS A 208 -8.17 4.15 -0.64
C HIS A 208 -9.16 5.32 -0.52
N ALA A 209 -10.29 5.27 -1.24
CA ALA A 209 -11.25 6.36 -1.30
C ALA A 209 -11.85 6.72 0.07
N VAL A 210 -12.03 5.72 0.96
CA VAL A 210 -12.59 5.94 2.29
C VAL A 210 -11.62 6.74 3.15
N GLU A 211 -10.34 6.34 3.21
CA GLU A 211 -9.33 7.07 3.96
C GLU A 211 -9.08 8.46 3.35
N LEU A 212 -9.11 8.57 2.02
CA LEU A 212 -8.96 9.83 1.29
C LEU A 212 -10.04 10.88 1.66
N GLU A 213 -11.27 10.43 1.93
CA GLU A 213 -12.41 11.28 2.29
C GLU A 213 -12.53 11.53 3.80
N SER A 214 -11.88 10.72 4.63
CA SER A 214 -11.90 10.86 6.08
C SER A 214 -10.65 11.59 6.60
N ARG A 215 -9.51 10.90 6.61
CA ARG A 215 -8.26 11.32 7.26
C ARG A 215 -7.20 11.81 6.28
N GLY A 216 -7.43 11.63 4.99
CA GLY A 216 -6.42 11.83 3.96
C GLY A 216 -5.36 10.73 3.95
N LEU A 217 -4.57 10.69 2.89
CA LEU A 217 -3.48 9.73 2.72
C LEU A 217 -2.16 10.44 2.88
N ALA A 218 -1.32 9.97 3.80
CA ALA A 218 0.02 10.50 3.99
C ALA A 218 0.87 10.23 2.74
N LEU A 219 1.56 11.26 2.24
CA LEU A 219 2.39 11.11 1.04
C LEU A 219 3.55 10.11 1.20
N PRO A 220 4.19 9.93 2.38
CA PRO A 220 5.17 8.87 2.58
C PRO A 220 4.60 7.47 2.33
N GLU A 221 3.39 7.18 2.83
CA GLU A 221 2.71 5.89 2.61
C GLU A 221 2.41 5.69 1.11
N LEU A 222 1.93 6.73 0.42
CA LEU A 222 1.72 6.70 -1.02
C LEU A 222 3.03 6.52 -1.80
N ALA A 223 4.15 7.08 -1.33
CA ALA A 223 5.46 6.92 -1.95
C ALA A 223 5.97 5.49 -1.87
N GLU A 224 5.79 4.83 -0.73
CA GLU A 224 6.09 3.40 -0.57
C GLU A 224 5.20 2.54 -1.47
N GLN A 225 3.89 2.82 -1.50
CA GLN A 225 2.94 2.09 -2.36
C GLN A 225 3.21 2.26 -3.85
N LEU A 226 3.66 3.44 -4.29
CA LEU A 226 4.03 3.71 -5.67
C LEU A 226 5.44 3.24 -6.02
N GLY A 227 6.31 2.99 -5.03
CA GLY A 227 7.72 2.73 -5.24
C GLY A 227 8.47 3.92 -5.83
N LEU A 228 8.04 5.15 -5.51
CA LEU A 228 8.58 6.39 -6.04
C LEU A 228 9.19 7.25 -4.93
N PRO A 229 10.23 8.06 -5.21
CA PRO A 229 10.75 9.02 -4.24
C PRO A 229 9.66 10.04 -3.82
N GLY A 230 9.64 10.42 -2.54
CA GLY A 230 8.62 11.33 -2.00
C GLY A 230 8.52 12.65 -2.76
N GLU A 231 9.64 13.23 -3.20
CA GLU A 231 9.65 14.45 -4.02
C GLU A 231 8.88 14.30 -5.35
N GLN A 232 9.00 13.12 -5.99
CA GLN A 232 8.26 12.83 -7.23
C GLN A 232 6.77 12.66 -6.94
N VAL A 233 6.40 12.02 -5.83
CA VAL A 233 5.00 11.87 -5.43
C VAL A 233 4.35 13.21 -5.13
N VAL A 234 5.06 14.14 -4.47
CA VAL A 234 4.56 15.51 -4.25
C VAL A 234 4.23 16.18 -5.59
N ALA A 235 5.11 16.06 -6.59
CA ALA A 235 4.86 16.62 -7.92
C ALA A 235 3.66 15.95 -8.61
N LEU A 236 3.52 14.63 -8.50
CA LEU A 236 2.39 13.87 -9.05
C LEU A 236 1.07 14.22 -8.37
N VAL A 237 1.05 14.39 -7.04
CA VAL A 237 -0.13 14.80 -6.29
C VAL A 237 -0.55 16.21 -6.70
N ARG A 238 0.39 17.15 -6.86
CA ARG A 238 0.08 18.49 -7.39
C ARG A 238 -0.52 18.43 -8.79
N GLU A 239 -0.01 17.55 -9.65
CA GLU A 239 -0.59 17.32 -10.98
C GLU A 239 -2.00 16.72 -10.90
N ALA A 240 -2.22 15.74 -10.03
CA ALA A 240 -3.54 15.15 -9.80
C ALA A 240 -4.55 16.18 -9.27
N CYS A 241 -4.16 17.04 -8.32
CA CYS A 241 -4.98 18.15 -7.82
C CYS A 241 -5.32 19.18 -8.92
N ARG A 242 -4.45 19.40 -9.91
CA ARG A 242 -4.77 20.26 -11.07
C ARG A 242 -5.81 19.62 -11.99
N ARG A 243 -5.81 18.29 -12.09
CA ARG A 243 -6.75 17.52 -12.92
C ARG A 243 -8.11 17.36 -12.25
N ASP A 244 -8.13 17.09 -10.94
CA ASP A 244 -9.33 16.91 -10.13
C ASP A 244 -9.43 18.01 -9.06
N GLY A 245 -10.35 18.96 -9.28
CA GLY A 245 -10.60 20.08 -8.38
C GLY A 245 -11.19 19.69 -7.01
N ARG A 246 -11.49 18.42 -6.75
CA ARG A 246 -11.86 17.93 -5.42
C ARG A 246 -10.67 17.50 -4.58
N LEU A 247 -9.56 17.14 -5.23
CA LEU A 247 -8.35 16.76 -4.52
C LEU A 247 -7.64 18.00 -3.98
N MET A 248 -7.18 17.90 -2.75
CA MET A 248 -6.39 18.95 -2.10
C MET A 248 -5.30 18.33 -1.23
N THR A 249 -4.32 19.14 -0.85
CA THR A 249 -3.23 18.73 0.03
C THR A 249 -3.28 19.49 1.35
N VAL A 250 -3.03 18.79 2.45
CA VAL A 250 -3.04 19.34 3.82
C VAL A 250 -1.72 19.00 4.49
N VAL A 251 -1.12 19.96 5.19
CA VAL A 251 0.08 19.71 6.00
C VAL A 251 -0.36 19.51 7.45
N HIS A 252 0.11 18.43 8.07
CA HIS A 252 -0.09 18.13 9.47
C HIS A 252 1.22 17.58 10.05
N GLU A 253 1.72 18.20 11.13
CA GLU A 253 3.02 17.85 11.76
C GLU A 253 4.21 17.74 10.78
N GLY A 254 4.23 18.57 9.73
CA GLY A 254 5.27 18.53 8.69
C GLY A 254 5.10 17.42 7.65
N VAL A 255 4.08 16.57 7.79
CA VAL A 255 3.71 15.53 6.81
C VAL A 255 2.62 16.05 5.88
N LEU A 256 2.86 15.94 4.58
CA LEU A 256 1.87 16.28 3.55
C LEU A 256 0.90 15.12 3.39
N HIS A 257 -0.39 15.41 3.44
CA HIS A 257 -1.49 14.49 3.19
C HIS A 257 -2.24 14.92 1.92
N VAL A 258 -2.79 13.97 1.18
CA VAL A 258 -3.76 14.22 0.11
C VAL A 258 -5.14 13.80 0.59
N CYS A 259 -6.15 14.62 0.40
CA CYS A 259 -7.53 14.32 0.75
C CYS A 259 -8.49 14.79 -0.35
N ARG A 260 -9.74 14.35 -0.25
CA ARG A 260 -10.80 14.72 -1.19
C ARG A 260 -11.88 15.55 -0.48
N SER A 261 -12.11 16.76 -0.97
CA SER A 261 -13.23 17.60 -0.56
C SER A 261 -14.51 17.17 -1.30
N PRO A 262 -15.69 17.22 -0.65
CA PRO A 262 -16.96 16.86 -1.31
C PRO A 262 -17.39 17.87 -2.38
N LEU A 263 -16.79 19.06 -2.39
CA LEU A 263 -17.02 20.11 -3.37
C LEU A 263 -15.77 20.33 -4.22
N ALA A 264 -15.97 20.50 -5.52
CA ALA A 264 -14.89 20.84 -6.42
C ALA A 264 -14.59 22.32 -6.30
N ASP A 265 -13.31 22.67 -6.34
CA ASP A 265 -12.91 24.06 -6.49
C ASP A 265 -13.01 24.44 -7.97
N GLU A 266 -13.93 25.35 -8.27
CA GLU A 266 -14.02 25.95 -9.59
C GLU A 266 -12.90 27.00 -9.81
N VAL A 267 -12.20 27.41 -8.75
CA VAL A 267 -11.10 28.39 -8.80
C VAL A 267 -9.80 27.67 -9.16
N ARG A 268 -9.74 27.19 -10.41
CA ARG A 268 -8.66 26.35 -10.95
C ARG A 268 -7.31 27.07 -11.14
N GLU A 269 -7.30 28.38 -10.98
CA GLU A 269 -6.10 29.19 -10.82
C GLU A 269 -6.21 29.83 -9.44
N MET A 270 -5.19 29.68 -8.60
CA MET A 270 -5.07 30.46 -7.35
C MET A 270 -4.85 31.91 -7.75
N ASN A 271 -5.93 32.52 -8.20
CA ASN A 271 -5.93 33.77 -8.91
C ASN A 271 -5.87 34.83 -7.83
N TRP A 272 -4.92 35.73 -7.97
CA TRP A 272 -4.82 37.03 -7.31
C TRP A 272 -6.16 37.56 -6.75
N TRP A 273 -7.26 37.36 -7.48
CA TRP A 273 -8.64 37.60 -7.07
C TRP A 273 -9.12 37.02 -5.73
N SER A 274 -8.77 35.78 -5.34
CA SER A 274 -9.17 35.24 -4.03
C SER A 274 -8.39 35.93 -2.90
N TRP A 275 -7.09 36.18 -3.10
CA TRP A 275 -6.26 36.98 -2.19
C TRP A 275 -6.76 38.43 -2.09
N ILE A 276 -7.13 39.08 -3.20
CA ILE A 276 -7.74 40.42 -3.22
C ILE A 276 -9.09 40.40 -2.49
N ARG A 277 -9.97 39.43 -2.76
CA ARG A 277 -11.28 39.36 -2.10
C ARG A 277 -11.14 39.22 -0.58
N ARG A 278 -10.17 38.42 -0.13
CA ARG A 278 -9.93 38.12 1.29
C ARG A 278 -9.21 39.27 2.01
N ASN A 279 -8.15 39.80 1.42
CA ASN A 279 -7.27 40.78 2.07
C ASN A 279 -7.61 42.24 1.76
N VAL A 280 -8.21 42.53 0.60
CA VAL A 280 -8.59 43.89 0.20
C VAL A 280 -10.07 44.15 0.46
N PHE A 281 -10.95 43.20 0.14
CA PHE A 281 -12.40 43.41 0.26
C PHE A 281 -13.04 42.77 1.51
N ARG A 282 -12.30 42.01 2.33
CA ARG A 282 -12.81 41.28 3.52
C ARG A 282 -14.12 40.53 3.25
N LEU A 283 -14.29 40.01 2.04
CA LEU A 283 -15.50 39.26 1.68
C LEU A 283 -15.49 37.90 2.40
N PRO A 284 -16.66 37.42 2.84
CA PRO A 284 -16.75 36.12 3.50
C PRO A 284 -16.33 35.00 2.53
N PRO A 285 -15.64 33.95 3.02
CA PRO A 285 -15.18 32.85 2.16
C PRO A 285 -16.37 32.14 1.52
N SER A 286 -16.17 31.64 0.30
CA SER A 286 -17.18 30.88 -0.43
C SER A 286 -17.54 29.59 0.32
N PRO A 287 -18.74 29.00 0.11
CA PRO A 287 -19.10 27.73 0.77
C PRO A 287 -18.10 26.61 0.45
N ALA A 288 -17.63 26.49 -0.80
CA ALA A 288 -16.57 25.57 -1.20
C ALA A 288 -15.23 25.80 -0.47
N GLU A 289 -14.80 27.06 -0.31
CA GLU A 289 -13.59 27.41 0.45
C GLU A 289 -13.73 27.01 1.93
N ARG A 290 -14.89 27.29 2.55
CA ARG A 290 -15.16 26.87 3.93
C ARG A 290 -15.17 25.37 4.09
N VAL A 291 -15.79 24.65 3.16
CA VAL A 291 -15.81 23.19 3.17
C VAL A 291 -14.40 22.62 3.03
N ARG A 292 -13.53 23.22 2.22
CA ARG A 292 -12.11 22.83 2.13
C ARG A 292 -11.35 23.10 3.42
N GLU A 293 -11.57 24.25 4.07
CA GLU A 293 -10.95 24.57 5.36
C GLU A 293 -11.40 23.60 6.46
N LEU A 294 -12.70 23.31 6.54
CA LEU A 294 -13.25 22.31 7.45
C LEU A 294 -12.74 20.90 7.13
N THR A 295 -12.60 20.54 5.85
CA THR A 295 -12.03 19.25 5.43
C THR A 295 -10.57 19.14 5.88
N ALA A 296 -9.79 20.22 5.75
CA ALA A 296 -8.41 20.24 6.21
C ALA A 296 -8.30 20.11 7.74
N GLN A 297 -9.16 20.80 8.49
CA GLN A 297 -9.24 20.66 9.95
C GLN A 297 -9.64 19.24 10.36
N ARG A 298 -10.66 18.66 9.70
CA ARG A 298 -11.08 17.28 9.95
C ARG A 298 -9.92 16.29 9.73
N VAL A 299 -9.19 16.44 8.64
CA VAL A 299 -8.02 15.61 8.32
C VAL A 299 -6.96 15.70 9.42
N GLN A 300 -6.68 16.90 9.94
CA GLN A 300 -5.74 17.09 11.04
C GLN A 300 -6.21 16.38 12.32
N LEU A 301 -7.48 16.56 12.71
CA LEU A 301 -8.05 15.91 13.90
C LEU A 301 -8.11 14.38 13.75
N GLU A 302 -8.43 13.87 12.56
CA GLU A 302 -8.42 12.43 12.30
C GLU A 302 -7.00 11.84 12.33
N ALA A 303 -6.00 12.58 11.87
CA ALA A 303 -4.60 12.19 11.99
C ALA A 303 -4.15 12.15 13.46
N GLU A 304 -4.46 13.18 14.25
CA GLU A 304 -4.20 13.22 15.71
C GLU A 304 -4.89 12.06 16.43
N ARG A 305 -6.17 11.80 16.12
CA ARG A 305 -6.91 10.66 16.70
C ARG A 305 -6.21 9.34 16.38
N HIS A 306 -5.78 9.16 15.14
CA HIS A 306 -5.08 7.94 14.73
C HIS A 306 -3.78 7.72 15.51
N GLN A 307 -3.02 8.78 15.81
CA GLN A 307 -1.83 8.69 16.66
C GLN A 307 -2.19 8.28 18.10
N LEU A 308 -3.29 8.79 18.66
CA LEU A 308 -3.76 8.38 19.98
C LEU A 308 -4.19 6.90 19.99
N ASP A 309 -4.86 6.42 18.93
CA ASP A 309 -5.24 5.01 18.80
C ASP A 309 -4.02 4.08 18.76
N GLN A 310 -2.96 4.48 18.03
CA GLN A 310 -1.69 3.75 18.02
C GLN A 310 -1.03 3.72 19.40
N ARG A 311 -1.00 4.86 20.10
CA ARG A 311 -0.48 4.95 21.47
C ARG A 311 -1.28 4.07 22.44
N LEU A 312 -2.60 4.06 22.33
CA LEU A 312 -3.47 3.23 23.15
C LEU A 312 -3.20 1.74 22.92
N THR A 313 -2.97 1.34 21.67
CA THR A 313 -2.58 -0.04 21.33
C THR A 313 -1.27 -0.42 22.03
N GLY A 314 -0.25 0.43 21.94
CA GLY A 314 1.05 0.20 22.60
C GLY A 314 0.96 0.14 24.13
N LEU A 315 0.17 1.03 24.76
CA LEU A 315 -0.09 0.98 26.20
C LEU A 315 -0.85 -0.29 26.61
N GLY A 316 -1.78 -0.76 25.77
CA GLY A 316 -2.50 -2.01 26.00
C GLY A 316 -1.59 -3.25 25.94
N GLU A 317 -0.62 -3.28 25.02
CA GLU A 317 0.40 -4.33 24.97
C GLU A 317 1.29 -4.31 26.22
N GLN A 318 1.74 -3.13 26.64
CA GLN A 318 2.52 -2.97 27.87
C GLN A 318 1.73 -3.40 29.11
N ALA A 319 0.44 -3.06 29.20
CA ALA A 319 -0.41 -3.47 30.31
C ALA A 319 -0.53 -5.01 30.38
N ARG A 320 -0.71 -5.69 29.25
CA ARG A 320 -0.72 -7.17 29.19
C ARG A 320 0.60 -7.79 29.61
N GLU A 321 1.73 -7.21 29.19
CA GLU A 321 3.06 -7.68 29.61
C GLU A 321 3.24 -7.53 31.13
N LEU A 322 2.87 -6.37 31.68
CA LEU A 322 2.94 -6.10 33.12
C LEU A 322 2.03 -7.03 33.92
N GLU A 323 0.82 -7.32 33.41
CA GLU A 323 -0.09 -8.27 34.03
C GLU A 323 0.53 -9.68 34.08
N GLN A 324 1.07 -10.15 32.96
CA GLN A 324 1.72 -11.47 32.89
C GLN A 324 2.93 -11.56 33.81
N ARG A 325 3.77 -10.50 33.85
CA ARG A 325 4.91 -10.40 34.76
C ARG A 325 4.47 -10.34 36.23
N GLY A 326 3.34 -9.69 36.52
CA GLY A 326 2.75 -9.63 37.85
C GLY A 326 2.28 -11.00 38.33
N VAL A 327 1.66 -11.79 37.44
CA VAL A 327 1.26 -13.17 37.71
C VAL A 327 2.48 -14.08 37.95
N ASP A 328 3.54 -13.91 37.13
CA ASP A 328 4.75 -14.74 37.20
C ASP A 328 5.74 -14.32 38.30
N ALA A 329 5.54 -13.16 38.91
CA ALA A 329 6.41 -12.66 39.97
C ALA A 329 6.36 -13.55 41.22
N LYS A 330 7.55 -13.88 41.75
CA LYS A 330 7.74 -14.82 42.85
C LYS A 330 7.58 -14.18 44.22
N ASN A 331 7.81 -12.87 44.30
CA ASN A 331 7.85 -12.11 45.55
C ASN A 331 6.77 -11.04 45.59
N ASP A 332 6.17 -10.81 46.76
CA ASP A 332 5.14 -9.78 46.94
C ASP A 332 5.66 -8.35 46.70
N ALA A 333 6.94 -8.10 46.98
CA ALA A 333 7.56 -6.80 46.68
C ALA A 333 7.66 -6.52 45.17
N GLU A 334 7.97 -7.55 44.37
CA GLU A 334 8.02 -7.46 42.91
C GLU A 334 6.61 -7.28 42.34
N ARG A 335 5.64 -8.06 42.84
CA ARG A 335 4.22 -7.91 42.46
C ARG A 335 3.71 -6.50 42.74
N ARG A 336 4.08 -5.93 43.89
CA ARG A 336 3.69 -4.58 44.29
C ARG A 336 4.28 -3.52 43.37
N ALA A 337 5.56 -3.63 43.04
CA ALA A 337 6.20 -2.72 42.07
C ALA A 337 5.55 -2.80 40.68
N ILE A 338 5.23 -4.00 40.21
CA ILE A 338 4.55 -4.24 38.93
C ILE A 338 3.10 -3.71 38.96
N ALA A 339 2.38 -3.90 40.07
CA ALA A 339 1.02 -3.37 40.24
C ALA A 339 1.00 -1.84 40.16
N GLY A 340 1.98 -1.16 40.77
CA GLY A 340 2.15 0.28 40.65
C GLY A 340 2.55 0.76 39.25
N GLN A 341 3.21 -0.08 38.44
CA GLN A 341 3.46 0.22 37.02
C GLN A 341 2.18 0.03 36.18
N LEU A 342 1.49 -1.11 36.36
CA LEU A 342 0.25 -1.43 35.66
C LEU A 342 -0.83 -0.36 35.89
N MET A 343 -1.03 0.06 37.15
CA MET A 343 -1.96 1.14 37.48
C MET A 343 -1.64 2.45 36.73
N ARG A 344 -0.36 2.82 36.61
CA ARG A 344 0.04 4.02 35.86
C ARG A 344 -0.26 3.87 34.37
N THR A 345 0.04 2.72 33.79
CA THR A 345 -0.29 2.40 32.39
C THR A 345 -1.80 2.43 32.15
N GLU A 346 -2.62 1.82 33.02
CA GLU A 346 -4.09 1.83 32.90
C GLU A 346 -4.67 3.24 32.99
N ARG A 347 -4.12 4.11 33.85
CA ARG A 347 -4.54 5.51 33.94
C ARG A 347 -4.16 6.30 32.70
N GLU A 348 -2.94 6.09 32.19
CA GLU A 348 -2.52 6.71 30.93
C GLU A 348 -3.41 6.27 29.77
N MET A 349 -3.80 4.98 29.71
CA MET A 349 -4.79 4.49 28.74
C MET A 349 -6.13 5.21 28.86
N ARG A 350 -6.67 5.39 30.07
CA ARG A 350 -7.93 6.13 30.30
C ARG A 350 -7.82 7.58 29.81
N ARG A 351 -6.69 8.25 30.07
CA ARG A 351 -6.44 9.62 29.60
C ARG A 351 -6.37 9.70 28.08
N VAL A 352 -5.62 8.82 27.44
CA VAL A 352 -5.52 8.76 25.96
C VAL A 352 -6.88 8.45 25.34
N GLN A 353 -7.65 7.52 25.93
CA GLN A 353 -9.01 7.20 25.48
C GLN A 353 -9.96 8.40 25.59
N ALA A 354 -9.91 9.15 26.69
CA ALA A 354 -10.73 10.35 26.87
C ALA A 354 -10.41 11.41 25.81
N GLN A 355 -9.12 11.61 25.53
CA GLN A 355 -8.66 12.52 24.47
C GLN A 355 -9.13 12.07 23.08
N ALA A 356 -9.07 10.77 22.76
CA ALA A 356 -9.57 10.22 21.50
C ALA A 356 -11.09 10.40 21.35
N ASN A 357 -11.85 10.25 22.44
CA ASN A 357 -13.31 10.49 22.45
C ASN A 357 -13.64 11.97 22.17
N MET A 358 -12.89 12.91 22.77
CA MET A 358 -13.05 14.34 22.51
C MET A 358 -12.78 14.68 21.03
N LEU A 359 -11.68 14.17 20.46
CA LEU A 359 -11.38 14.38 19.03
C LEU A 359 -12.49 13.82 18.14
N THR A 360 -13.05 12.67 18.49
CA THR A 360 -14.17 12.06 17.75
C THR A 360 -15.39 12.97 17.72
N GLN A 361 -15.77 13.56 18.86
CA GLN A 361 -16.88 14.53 18.91
C GLN A 361 -16.60 15.77 18.05
N GLN A 362 -15.38 16.31 18.07
CA GLN A 362 -15.00 17.43 17.22
C GLN A 362 -15.08 17.09 15.73
N ILE A 363 -14.62 15.90 15.35
CA ILE A 363 -14.72 15.39 13.97
C ILE A 363 -16.19 15.30 13.52
N ASP A 364 -17.09 14.81 14.39
CA ASP A 364 -18.52 14.68 14.08
C ASP A 364 -19.20 16.04 13.88
N VAL A 365 -18.87 17.03 14.71
CA VAL A 365 -19.36 18.42 14.57
C VAL A 365 -18.88 19.02 13.23
N ILE A 366 -17.60 18.88 12.91
CA ILE A 366 -17.05 19.38 11.65
C ILE A 366 -17.67 18.64 10.45
N GLY A 367 -17.87 17.33 10.55
CA GLY A 367 -18.55 16.53 9.53
C GLY A 367 -19.96 17.04 9.24
N THR A 368 -20.70 17.39 10.30
CA THR A 368 -22.04 17.98 10.20
C THR A 368 -22.00 19.35 9.51
N HIS A 369 -21.03 20.21 9.87
CA HIS A 369 -20.84 21.50 9.19
C HIS A 369 -20.50 21.34 7.71
N ILE A 370 -19.60 20.42 7.35
CA ILE A 370 -19.27 20.09 5.95
C ILE A 370 -20.53 19.66 5.21
N HIS A 371 -21.35 18.80 5.81
CA HIS A 371 -22.58 18.32 5.21
C HIS A 371 -23.58 19.48 4.95
N HIS A 372 -23.84 20.33 5.96
CA HIS A 372 -24.73 21.48 5.83
C HIS A 372 -24.29 22.45 4.74
N GLN A 373 -22.99 22.81 4.70
CA GLN A 373 -22.45 23.69 3.67
C GLN A 373 -22.52 23.06 2.27
N THR A 374 -22.25 21.76 2.17
CA THR A 374 -22.38 21.01 0.90
C THR A 374 -23.82 20.97 0.40
N MET A 375 -24.80 20.83 1.29
CA MET A 375 -26.23 20.85 0.95
C MET A 375 -26.70 22.25 0.53
N ALA A 376 -26.23 23.29 1.22
CA ALA A 376 -26.51 24.68 0.89
C ALA A 376 -26.02 25.04 -0.53
N GLU A 377 -24.80 24.60 -0.89
CA GLU A 377 -24.23 24.87 -2.22
C GLU A 377 -24.95 24.10 -3.34
N LYS A 378 -25.36 22.86 -3.09
CA LYS A 378 -26.08 22.03 -4.08
C LYS A 378 -27.52 22.49 -4.35
N GLY A 379 -27.97 23.60 -3.78
CA GLY A 379 -29.30 24.17 -4.02
C GLY A 379 -30.46 23.28 -3.56
N LYS A 380 -30.18 22.16 -2.89
CA LYS A 380 -31.19 21.41 -2.15
C LYS A 380 -31.53 22.26 -0.93
N ARG A 381 -32.60 23.06 -1.07
CA ARG A 381 -33.32 23.69 0.05
C ARG A 381 -33.86 22.60 0.98
N VAL A 382 -32.98 21.93 1.71
CA VAL A 382 -33.30 21.53 3.07
C VAL A 382 -33.45 22.85 3.82
N ALA A 383 -34.53 23.02 4.57
CA ALA A 383 -34.64 24.16 5.47
C ALA A 383 -33.38 24.14 6.34
N LEU A 384 -32.44 25.05 6.05
CA LEU A 384 -31.27 25.21 6.90
C LEU A 384 -31.83 25.50 8.30
N PRO A 385 -31.35 24.81 9.34
CA PRO A 385 -31.69 25.20 10.70
C PRO A 385 -31.41 26.69 10.84
N SER A 386 -32.34 27.39 11.49
CA SER A 386 -32.28 28.85 11.61
C SER A 386 -30.95 29.26 12.23
N SER A 387 -30.48 30.49 11.96
CA SER A 387 -29.24 30.99 12.58
C SER A 387 -29.28 30.92 14.12
N GLU A 388 -30.48 30.92 14.72
CA GLU A 388 -30.68 30.69 16.14
C GLU A 388 -30.44 29.23 16.55
N GLU A 389 -30.86 28.26 15.74
CA GLU A 389 -30.61 26.83 15.99
C GLU A 389 -29.14 26.49 15.86
N LEU A 390 -28.46 27.00 14.82
CA LEU A 390 -27.01 26.81 14.67
C LEU A 390 -26.22 27.50 15.80
N ALA A 391 -26.61 28.71 16.21
CA ALA A 391 -25.98 29.38 17.35
C ALA A 391 -26.26 28.66 18.68
N ARG A 392 -27.45 28.07 18.82
CA ARG A 392 -27.83 27.29 20.02
C ARG A 392 -27.12 25.96 20.08
N GLU A 393 -26.97 25.26 18.96
CA GLU A 393 -26.18 24.03 18.85
C GLU A 393 -24.70 24.32 19.06
N ALA A 394 -24.16 25.40 18.49
CA ALA A 394 -22.79 25.83 18.74
C ALA A 394 -22.57 26.21 20.21
N ALA A 395 -23.49 26.94 20.84
CA ALA A 395 -23.43 27.27 22.26
C ALA A 395 -23.60 26.04 23.16
N GLN A 396 -24.43 25.06 22.78
CA GLN A 396 -24.55 23.78 23.48
C GLN A 396 -23.29 22.93 23.33
N ALA A 397 -22.68 22.91 22.15
CA ALA A 397 -21.42 22.22 21.91
C ALA A 397 -20.28 22.89 22.68
N GLU A 398 -20.20 24.23 22.71
CA GLU A 398 -19.25 24.98 23.53
C GLU A 398 -19.49 24.75 25.03
N ALA A 399 -20.73 24.71 25.48
CA ALA A 399 -21.07 24.41 26.87
C ALA A 399 -20.69 22.96 27.25
N MET A 400 -20.97 21.98 26.39
CA MET A 400 -20.55 20.59 26.60
C MET A 400 -19.02 20.45 26.55
N MET A 401 -18.34 21.17 25.66
CA MET A 401 -16.87 21.18 25.63
C MET A 401 -16.29 21.88 26.85
N ALA A 402 -16.92 22.93 27.37
CA ALA A 402 -16.53 23.56 28.62
C ALA A 402 -16.77 22.64 29.83
N GLU A 403 -17.87 21.87 29.85
CA GLU A 403 -18.14 20.85 30.87
C GLU A 403 -17.16 19.66 30.76
N LEU A 404 -16.80 19.24 29.55
CA LEU A 404 -15.81 18.18 29.32
C LEU A 404 -14.40 18.65 29.65
N ALA A 405 -14.03 19.89 29.31
CA ALA A 405 -12.76 20.48 29.68
C ALA A 405 -12.66 20.68 31.19
N THR A 406 -13.72 21.17 31.84
CA THR A 406 -13.74 21.32 33.30
C THR A 406 -13.77 19.97 34.02
N SER A 407 -14.43 18.94 33.48
CA SER A 407 -14.36 17.58 34.04
C SER A 407 -13.01 16.91 33.79
N ALA A 408 -12.35 17.16 32.65
CA ALA A 408 -10.99 16.72 32.37
C ALA A 408 -9.96 17.45 33.26
N ASP A 409 -10.13 18.75 33.50
CA ASP A 409 -9.31 19.55 34.42
C ASP A 409 -9.58 19.18 35.88
N LEU A 410 -10.82 18.85 36.25
CA LEU A 410 -11.16 18.30 37.56
C LEU A 410 -10.49 16.93 37.77
N ALA A 411 -10.57 16.04 36.78
CA ALA A 411 -9.87 14.76 36.80
C ALA A 411 -8.35 14.95 36.92
N ALA A 412 -7.77 15.88 36.15
CA ALA A 412 -6.34 16.21 36.22
C ALA A 412 -5.95 16.89 37.56
N SER A 413 -6.83 17.69 38.15
CA SER A 413 -6.59 18.37 39.44
C SER A 413 -6.68 17.42 40.64
N ILE A 414 -7.52 16.37 40.55
CA ILE A 414 -7.57 15.26 41.52
C ILE A 414 -6.31 14.39 41.40
N GLU A 415 -5.63 14.39 40.24
CA GLU A 415 -4.45 13.57 39.96
C GLU A 415 -3.10 14.15 40.45
N VAL A 416 -2.97 15.47 40.65
CA VAL A 416 -1.66 16.11 40.96
C VAL A 416 -1.38 16.24 42.47
N GLY A 417 -2.36 16.01 43.34
CA GLY A 417 -2.22 16.16 44.79
C GLY A 417 -2.33 14.86 45.57
N ALA A 418 -1.18 14.29 45.96
CA ALA A 418 -1.01 13.22 46.94
C ALA A 418 -1.28 11.76 46.49
N THR A 419 -0.47 10.86 47.06
CA THR A 419 -0.78 9.43 47.27
C THR A 419 -2.12 9.30 48.00
N SER A 420 -3.20 9.45 47.26
CA SER A 420 -4.57 9.35 47.78
C SER A 420 -4.84 7.90 48.21
N PRO A 421 -5.58 7.65 49.30
CA PRO A 421 -6.00 6.31 49.72
C PRO A 421 -6.65 5.49 48.58
N ALA A 422 -7.31 6.15 47.62
CA ALA A 422 -7.85 5.51 46.43
C ALA A 422 -6.77 4.81 45.55
N MET A 423 -5.54 5.33 45.50
CA MET A 423 -4.43 4.67 44.80
C MET A 423 -4.02 3.36 45.49
N ALA A 424 -4.04 3.34 46.82
CA ALA A 424 -3.67 2.16 47.60
C ALA A 424 -4.73 1.06 47.45
N GLU A 425 -6.00 1.43 47.35
CA GLU A 425 -7.11 0.50 47.08
C GLU A 425 -7.01 -0.11 45.67
N GLU A 426 -6.71 0.70 44.64
CA GLU A 426 -6.50 0.22 43.27
C GLU A 426 -5.27 -0.71 43.17
N GLU A 427 -4.16 -0.34 43.81
CA GLU A 427 -2.94 -1.17 43.86
C GLU A 427 -3.21 -2.51 44.55
N GLN A 428 -3.97 -2.51 45.64
CA GLN A 428 -4.37 -3.74 46.36
C GLN A 428 -5.29 -4.61 45.51
N ALA A 429 -6.25 -4.03 44.79
CA ALA A 429 -7.12 -4.78 43.89
C ALA A 429 -6.32 -5.46 42.75
N ILE A 430 -5.32 -4.77 42.19
CA ILE A 430 -4.42 -5.36 41.18
C ILE A 430 -3.57 -6.49 41.77
N MET A 431 -3.05 -6.31 42.99
CA MET A 431 -2.31 -7.36 43.71
C MET A 431 -3.16 -8.61 43.97
N GLU A 432 -4.43 -8.42 44.32
CA GLU A 432 -5.40 -9.53 44.47
C GLU A 432 -5.65 -10.24 43.14
N ARG A 433 -5.79 -9.51 42.04
CA ARG A 433 -5.89 -10.08 40.68
C ARG A 433 -4.67 -10.92 40.31
N PHE A 434 -3.45 -10.41 40.57
CA PHE A 434 -2.22 -11.18 40.33
C PHE A 434 -2.17 -12.47 41.15
N ARG A 435 -2.56 -12.40 42.43
CA ARG A 435 -2.59 -13.58 43.33
C ARG A 435 -3.64 -14.60 42.88
N ALA A 436 -4.84 -14.15 42.49
CA ALA A 436 -5.89 -15.01 41.99
C ALA A 436 -5.48 -15.71 40.69
N ALA A 437 -4.95 -14.96 39.71
CA ALA A 437 -4.49 -15.52 38.44
C ALA A 437 -3.27 -16.45 38.59
N ALA A 438 -2.35 -16.15 39.51
CA ALA A 438 -1.24 -17.04 39.84
C ALA A 438 -1.71 -18.35 40.50
N ALA A 439 -2.74 -18.28 41.36
CA ALA A 439 -3.34 -19.45 41.99
C ALA A 439 -4.10 -20.32 40.97
N GLU A 440 -4.80 -19.71 40.01
CA GLU A 440 -5.47 -20.41 38.92
C GLU A 440 -4.47 -21.10 37.97
N LYS A 441 -3.36 -20.44 37.65
CA LYS A 441 -2.25 -21.02 36.85
C LYS A 441 -1.52 -22.16 37.59
N ALA A 442 -1.51 -22.13 38.92
CA ALA A 442 -0.91 -23.16 39.77
C ALA A 442 -1.86 -24.33 40.11
N ALA A 443 -3.17 -24.20 39.83
CA ALA A 443 -4.12 -25.28 40.03
C ALA A 443 -3.92 -26.35 38.94
N PRO A 444 -3.54 -27.60 39.29
CA PRO A 444 -3.44 -28.66 38.31
C PRO A 444 -4.83 -28.99 37.77
N SER A 445 -4.95 -29.08 36.44
CA SER A 445 -6.11 -29.65 35.73
C SER A 445 -6.41 -31.06 36.27
N LYS A 446 -7.26 -31.15 37.28
CA LYS A 446 -7.93 -32.38 37.71
C LYS A 446 -9.18 -32.57 36.86
N ALA A 447 -8.98 -32.89 35.59
CA ALA A 447 -10.03 -33.46 34.73
C ALA A 447 -9.36 -34.39 33.71
N GLY A 448 -9.03 -35.58 34.18
CA GLY A 448 -8.37 -36.63 33.40
C GLY A 448 -8.28 -37.92 34.19
N ALA A 449 -9.42 -38.39 34.72
CA ALA A 449 -9.57 -39.75 35.21
C ALA A 449 -10.50 -40.48 34.23
N GLU A 450 -9.87 -41.02 33.20
CA GLU A 450 -10.38 -42.09 32.35
C GLU A 450 -10.48 -43.38 33.17
N PRO A 451 -11.62 -44.10 33.14
CA PRO A 451 -11.60 -45.53 33.39
C PRO A 451 -11.84 -46.31 32.09
N ALA A 452 -10.96 -47.30 31.89
CA ALA A 452 -10.94 -48.25 30.78
C ALA A 452 -12.22 -49.12 30.68
N PRO A 453 -12.45 -49.79 29.54
CA PRO A 453 -13.76 -50.33 29.14
C PRO A 453 -14.00 -51.76 29.65
N PRO A 454 -15.27 -52.24 29.64
CA PRO A 454 -15.55 -53.65 29.48
C PRO A 454 -16.29 -53.95 28.15
N ALA A 455 -15.99 -55.13 27.63
CA ALA A 455 -16.45 -55.66 26.36
C ALA A 455 -17.91 -56.13 26.38
N ALA A 456 -18.59 -55.86 25.25
CA ALA A 456 -19.60 -56.65 24.54
C ALA A 456 -20.70 -57.41 25.30
N GLU A 457 -21.95 -57.03 25.04
CA GLU A 457 -22.97 -58.00 24.63
C GLU A 457 -24.07 -57.38 23.74
N ARG A 458 -24.48 -58.17 22.75
CA ARG A 458 -25.39 -57.85 21.65
C ARG A 458 -26.83 -57.72 22.14
N SER A 459 -27.63 -56.83 21.54
CA SER A 459 -28.98 -57.16 21.02
C SER A 459 -29.68 -55.99 20.29
N ARG A 460 -29.96 -56.25 19.00
CA ARG A 460 -31.14 -55.90 18.16
C ARG A 460 -31.94 -54.59 18.37
N ALA A 461 -31.99 -53.84 17.26
CA ALA A 461 -33.03 -52.91 16.79
C ALA A 461 -34.43 -53.59 16.65
N PRO A 462 -35.59 -52.92 16.34
CA PRO A 462 -35.73 -51.69 15.53
C PRO A 462 -36.90 -50.70 15.85
N GLY A 463 -36.97 -49.60 15.07
CA GLY A 463 -38.15 -48.74 14.85
C GLY A 463 -37.92 -47.27 15.24
N ALA A 464 -37.57 -46.35 14.32
CA ALA A 464 -38.43 -45.64 13.34
C ALA A 464 -39.37 -44.59 13.96
N GLU A 465 -39.00 -43.30 13.85
CA GLU A 465 -39.84 -42.10 13.64
C GLU A 465 -38.97 -40.83 13.88
N ARG A 466 -38.61 -40.05 12.84
CA ARG A 466 -39.32 -38.92 12.19
C ARG A 466 -38.90 -37.54 12.73
N LEU A 467 -38.37 -36.72 11.80
CA LEU A 467 -38.51 -35.25 11.63
C LEU A 467 -37.85 -34.38 12.71
N ALA A 468 -37.25 -33.21 12.48
CA ALA A 468 -36.95 -32.28 11.38
C ALA A 468 -35.88 -31.31 11.96
N GLY A 469 -35.11 -30.46 11.28
CA GLY A 469 -34.98 -29.99 9.93
C GLY A 469 -33.91 -28.89 9.98
N GLY A 470 -33.00 -28.86 9.01
CA GLY A 470 -31.99 -27.80 8.84
C GLY A 470 -31.76 -27.56 7.35
N PRO A 471 -31.74 -26.31 6.86
CA PRO A 471 -31.75 -26.02 5.43
C PRO A 471 -30.36 -26.14 4.82
N ALA A 472 -30.28 -26.82 3.67
CA ALA A 472 -29.13 -26.84 2.77
C ALA A 472 -29.32 -25.77 1.66
N PRO A 473 -28.22 -25.23 1.11
CA PRO A 473 -28.21 -24.17 0.10
C PRO A 473 -28.51 -24.67 -1.32
N ALA A 474 -29.06 -23.77 -2.14
CA ALA A 474 -29.49 -24.03 -3.51
C ALA A 474 -28.34 -24.02 -4.53
N GLU A 475 -28.29 -25.05 -5.38
CA GLU A 475 -27.57 -25.06 -6.66
C GLU A 475 -28.45 -24.48 -7.80
N PRO A 476 -27.84 -23.90 -8.85
CA PRO A 476 -28.55 -23.38 -10.02
C PRO A 476 -28.82 -24.46 -11.09
N PRO A 477 -29.89 -24.33 -11.90
CA PRO A 477 -30.21 -25.32 -12.94
C PRO A 477 -29.39 -25.14 -14.24
N PRO A 478 -29.16 -26.23 -14.99
CA PRO A 478 -28.41 -26.24 -16.25
C PRO A 478 -29.29 -25.92 -17.45
N GLY A 479 -28.62 -25.53 -18.54
CA GLY A 479 -29.22 -24.85 -19.70
C GLY A 479 -29.94 -25.71 -20.72
N GLU A 480 -30.63 -25.02 -21.62
CA GLU A 480 -31.11 -25.58 -22.88
C GLU A 480 -30.41 -24.91 -24.07
N LYS A 481 -29.97 -25.79 -24.98
CA LYS A 481 -29.36 -25.51 -26.28
C LYS A 481 -30.46 -25.13 -27.26
N SER A 482 -30.18 -24.22 -28.21
CA SER A 482 -30.37 -24.52 -29.64
C SER A 482 -30.04 -23.38 -30.59
N LYS A 483 -29.26 -23.77 -31.61
CA LYS A 483 -29.32 -23.38 -33.03
C LYS A 483 -28.56 -22.14 -33.53
N ALA A 484 -27.47 -22.48 -34.24
CA ALA A 484 -26.92 -21.85 -35.45
C ALA A 484 -28.03 -21.45 -36.47
N LYS A 485 -27.85 -20.62 -37.50
CA LYS A 485 -26.70 -20.14 -38.29
C LYS A 485 -27.21 -18.90 -39.13
N PRO A 486 -26.54 -18.38 -40.19
CA PRO A 486 -26.40 -16.95 -40.46
C PRO A 486 -27.28 -16.44 -41.63
N GLU A 487 -27.23 -15.14 -41.95
CA GLU A 487 -26.79 -14.61 -43.26
C GLU A 487 -27.04 -13.10 -43.39
N LEU A 488 -26.21 -12.53 -44.28
CA LEU A 488 -26.12 -11.23 -44.92
C LEU A 488 -27.37 -10.32 -44.99
N GLY A 489 -27.05 -9.01 -44.89
CA GLY A 489 -27.82 -7.87 -45.35
C GLY A 489 -26.93 -6.64 -45.33
#